data_AF-A0A945LMC7-F1
#
_entry.id   AF-A0A945LMC7-F1
#
_cell.length_a   1.000
_cell.length_b   1.000
_cell.length_c   1.000
_cell.angle_alpha   90.00
_cell.angle_beta   90.00
_cell.angle_gamma   90.00
#
_symmetry.space_group_name_H-M   'P 1'
#
loop_
_entity.id
_entity.type
_entity.pdbx_description
1 polymer ?
#
loop_
_entity_poly.entity_id
_entity_poly.type
_entity_poly.pdbx_seq_one_letter_code
_entity_poly.pdbx_strand_id
1 'polypeptide(L)'
;NEHSEAKIMDLSPWQRHAIFHMTCTQIYDSQRSEQNNDSSQLTANGFATIDKCLSKDEARHISTEITQVLEQKGPDSGAYKPISDDAKGTLVTVPQEGGLLESLREALPKILNPRVEAELHAYYGSYFRVYSGITYRTHAVTHHANSFLWHRDMAPMSQVHLML
;
A
#
# COMPACT_ATOMS: atom_id res chain seq x y z
N ASN A 1 -1.46 -20.48 31.25
CA ASN A 1 -1.07 -19.06 31.46
C ASN A 1 -2.31 -18.17 31.38
N GLU A 2 -3.41 -18.55 32.04
CA GLU A 2 -4.73 -17.88 31.88
C GLU A 2 -4.75 -16.46 32.46
N HIS A 3 -3.88 -16.18 33.43
CA HIS A 3 -3.71 -14.85 34.02
C HIS A 3 -3.02 -13.83 33.09
N SER A 4 -2.30 -14.25 32.05
CA SER A 4 -1.66 -13.34 31.09
C SER A 4 -2.63 -12.89 29.99
N GLU A 5 -3.55 -13.74 29.55
CA GLU A 5 -4.52 -13.41 28.49
C GLU A 5 -5.57 -12.40 28.99
N ALA A 6 -6.08 -12.58 30.20
CA ALA A 6 -7.03 -11.64 30.82
C ALA A 6 -6.45 -10.21 30.92
N LYS A 7 -5.18 -10.09 31.31
CA LYS A 7 -4.46 -8.81 31.40
C LYS A 7 -4.22 -8.13 30.05
N ILE A 8 -4.11 -8.89 28.95
CA ILE A 8 -3.94 -8.33 27.59
C ILE A 8 -5.28 -7.84 27.03
N MET A 9 -6.39 -8.50 27.41
CA MET A 9 -7.73 -8.09 26.99
C MET A 9 -8.19 -6.79 27.66
N ASP A 10 -7.66 -6.46 28.84
CA ASP A 10 -7.91 -5.19 29.54
C ASP A 10 -7.16 -3.99 28.94
N LEU A 11 -6.21 -4.22 28.03
CA LEU A 11 -5.49 -3.15 27.34
C LEU A 11 -6.37 -2.46 26.28
N SER A 12 -6.07 -1.20 25.99
CA SER A 12 -6.64 -0.56 24.81
C SER A 12 -6.16 -1.24 23.51
N PRO A 13 -6.91 -1.14 22.39
CA PRO A 13 -6.45 -1.63 21.09
C PRO A 13 -5.04 -1.12 20.72
N TRP A 14 -4.72 0.13 21.06
CA TRP A 14 -3.41 0.73 20.84
C TRP A 14 -2.29 0.08 21.65
N GLN A 15 -2.53 -0.21 22.93
CA GLN A 15 -1.56 -0.91 23.77
C GLN A 15 -1.35 -2.35 23.32
N ARG A 16 -2.41 -3.06 22.93
CA ARG A 16 -2.28 -4.40 22.33
C ARG A 16 -1.46 -4.36 21.05
N HIS A 17 -1.72 -3.39 20.19
CA HIS A 17 -0.98 -3.19 18.94
C HIS A 17 0.50 -2.88 19.20
N ALA A 18 0.79 -2.00 20.17
CA ALA A 18 2.17 -1.68 20.56
C ALA A 18 2.93 -2.90 21.10
N ILE A 19 2.31 -3.71 21.97
CA ILE A 19 2.90 -4.94 22.50
C ILE A 19 3.12 -5.98 21.40
N PHE A 20 2.15 -6.12 20.49
CA PHE A 20 2.29 -6.98 19.31
C PHE A 20 3.50 -6.55 18.47
N HIS A 21 3.62 -5.25 18.15
CA HIS A 21 4.77 -4.71 17.42
C HIS A 21 6.10 -4.96 18.13
N MET A 22 6.18 -4.67 19.44
CA MET A 22 7.38 -4.94 20.23
C MET A 22 7.79 -6.42 20.18
N THR A 23 6.82 -7.33 20.29
CA THR A 23 7.07 -8.78 20.24
C THR A 23 7.56 -9.20 18.85
N CYS A 24 6.93 -8.68 17.79
CA CYS A 24 7.36 -8.93 16.42
C CYS A 24 8.77 -8.43 16.13
N THR A 25 9.13 -7.22 16.61
CA THR A 25 10.49 -6.66 16.48
C THR A 25 11.50 -7.50 17.24
N GLN A 26 11.22 -7.89 18.50
CA GLN A 26 12.14 -8.74 19.27
C GLN A 26 12.40 -10.10 18.60
N ILE A 27 11.35 -10.74 18.09
CA ILE A 27 11.47 -12.00 17.34
C ILE A 27 12.29 -11.78 16.07
N TYR A 28 11.96 -10.73 15.31
CA TYR A 28 12.68 -10.38 14.09
C TYR A 28 14.17 -10.15 14.35
N ASP A 29 14.53 -9.34 15.35
CA ASP A 29 15.91 -9.06 15.73
C ASP A 29 16.67 -10.34 16.14
N SER A 30 16.01 -11.26 16.85
CA SER A 30 16.63 -12.54 17.25
C SER A 30 16.88 -13.51 16.08
N GLN A 31 16.14 -13.35 14.97
CA GLN A 31 16.21 -14.22 13.80
C GLN A 31 17.01 -13.61 12.65
N ARG A 32 17.17 -12.29 12.64
CA ARG A 32 17.93 -11.60 11.61
C ARG A 32 19.42 -11.83 11.86
N SER A 33 20.09 -12.44 10.89
CA SER A 33 21.56 -12.43 10.85
C SER A 33 22.06 -10.98 10.82
N GLU A 34 23.27 -10.69 11.29
CA GLU A 34 23.88 -9.34 11.40
C GLU A 34 23.98 -8.55 10.06
N GLN A 35 23.33 -9.02 9.00
CA GLN A 35 23.20 -8.30 7.74
C GLN A 35 22.27 -7.09 7.89
N ASN A 36 22.94 -5.95 7.90
CA ASN A 36 22.49 -4.63 7.45
C ASN A 36 21.74 -3.79 8.48
N ASN A 37 22.52 -3.04 9.27
CA ASN A 37 22.15 -1.73 9.79
C ASN A 37 22.05 -0.67 8.66
N ASP A 38 21.46 -1.03 7.51
CA ASP A 38 21.31 -0.07 6.43
C ASP A 38 20.16 0.87 6.78
N SER A 39 20.47 2.16 6.84
CA SER A 39 19.47 3.21 6.98
C SER A 39 18.56 3.20 5.76
N SER A 40 17.27 2.90 5.93
CA SER A 40 16.32 2.93 4.83
C SER A 40 16.09 4.36 4.33
N GLN A 41 15.81 4.51 3.03
CA GLN A 41 15.43 5.81 2.47
C GLN A 41 14.13 6.32 3.08
N LEU A 42 13.23 5.40 3.47
CA LEU A 42 11.98 5.73 4.15
C LEU A 42 12.24 6.40 5.50
N THR A 43 13.25 5.95 6.27
CA THR A 43 13.62 6.57 7.55
C THR A 43 14.28 7.94 7.34
N ALA A 44 15.15 8.06 6.34
CA ALA A 44 15.89 9.30 6.08
C ALA A 44 15.03 10.41 5.47
N ASN A 45 14.17 10.06 4.51
CA ASN A 45 13.48 11.02 3.64
C ASN A 45 11.96 11.01 3.81
N GLY A 46 11.39 10.03 4.52
CA GLY A 46 9.95 9.79 4.58
C GLY A 46 9.35 9.15 3.32
N PHE A 47 10.16 8.89 2.29
CA PHE A 47 9.76 8.19 1.06
C PHE A 47 10.96 7.45 0.42
N ALA A 48 10.66 6.47 -0.43
CA ALA A 48 11.65 5.77 -1.25
C ALA A 48 11.08 5.56 -2.66
N THR A 49 11.93 5.66 -3.68
CA THR A 49 11.57 5.38 -5.07
C THR A 49 12.32 4.16 -5.56
N ILE A 50 11.59 3.14 -6.01
CA ILE A 50 12.16 1.87 -6.47
C ILE A 50 11.67 1.63 -7.89
N ASP A 51 12.58 1.87 -8.84
CA ASP A 51 12.25 1.77 -10.25
C ASP A 51 12.18 0.32 -10.75
N LYS A 52 11.40 0.13 -11.83
CA LYS A 52 11.33 -1.11 -12.61
C LYS A 52 10.80 -2.32 -11.84
N CYS A 53 9.91 -2.09 -10.88
CA CYS A 53 9.14 -3.14 -10.22
C CYS A 53 8.23 -3.92 -11.18
N LEU A 54 7.79 -3.28 -12.27
CA LEU A 54 7.08 -3.88 -13.40
C LEU A 54 7.70 -3.43 -14.72
N SER A 55 7.55 -4.26 -15.75
CA SER A 55 7.81 -3.84 -17.13
C SER A 55 6.73 -2.88 -17.63
N LYS A 56 7.04 -2.14 -18.70
CA LYS A 56 6.09 -1.22 -19.33
C LYS A 56 4.84 -1.93 -19.86
N ASP A 57 5.01 -3.15 -20.36
CA ASP A 57 3.90 -3.91 -20.95
C ASP A 57 2.99 -4.49 -19.86
N GLU A 58 3.55 -4.94 -18.73
CA GLU A 58 2.76 -5.34 -17.55
C GLU A 58 1.97 -4.16 -16.97
N ALA A 59 2.61 -3.00 -16.79
CA ALA A 59 1.93 -1.80 -16.31
C ALA A 59 0.81 -1.36 -17.27
N ARG A 60 1.06 -1.40 -18.58
CA ARG A 60 0.04 -1.11 -19.60
C ARG A 60 -1.11 -2.12 -19.58
N HIS A 61 -0.80 -3.40 -19.39
CA HIS A 61 -1.81 -4.46 -19.31
C HIS A 61 -2.75 -4.23 -18.12
N ILE A 62 -2.21 -4.03 -16.92
CA ILE A 62 -3.00 -3.72 -15.71
C ILE A 62 -3.83 -2.45 -15.92
N SER A 63 -3.24 -1.40 -16.49
CA SER A 63 -3.98 -0.15 -16.79
C SER A 63 -5.14 -0.37 -17.77
N THR A 64 -4.97 -1.27 -18.74
CA THR A 64 -6.01 -1.65 -19.70
C THR A 64 -7.14 -2.41 -19.00
N GLU A 65 -6.82 -3.35 -18.12
CA GLU A 65 -7.83 -4.08 -17.34
C GLU A 65 -8.59 -3.18 -16.36
N ILE A 66 -7.92 -2.21 -15.74
CA ILE A 66 -8.60 -1.16 -14.95
C ILE A 66 -9.63 -0.43 -15.82
N THR A 67 -9.27 -0.06 -17.06
CA THR A 67 -10.20 0.58 -17.99
C THR A 67 -11.40 -0.31 -18.27
N GLN A 68 -11.16 -1.59 -18.59
CA GLN A 68 -12.22 -2.54 -18.92
C GLN A 68 -13.19 -2.77 -17.76
N VAL A 69 -12.68 -2.92 -16.52
CA VAL A 69 -13.51 -3.05 -15.32
C VAL A 69 -14.40 -1.81 -15.14
N LEU A 70 -13.87 -0.62 -15.39
CA LEU A 70 -14.67 0.61 -15.30
C LEU A 70 -15.70 0.70 -16.44
N GLU A 71 -15.34 0.39 -17.68
CA GLU A 71 -16.28 0.40 -18.82
C GLU A 71 -17.50 -0.50 -18.59
N GLN A 72 -17.31 -1.66 -17.96
CA GLN A 72 -18.40 -2.59 -17.63
C GLN A 72 -19.43 -1.99 -16.66
N LYS A 73 -19.06 -0.95 -15.88
CA LYS A 73 -19.98 -0.24 -15.00
C LYS A 73 -20.85 0.80 -15.71
N GLY A 74 -20.56 1.11 -16.98
CA GLY A 74 -21.33 2.05 -17.79
C GLY A 74 -20.62 3.37 -18.10
N PRO A 75 -21.32 4.32 -18.74
CA PRO A 75 -20.71 5.50 -19.38
C PRO A 75 -20.09 6.52 -18.41
N ASP A 76 -20.56 6.57 -17.15
CA ASP A 76 -20.09 7.53 -16.13
C ASP A 76 -19.27 6.84 -15.03
N SER A 77 -18.58 5.75 -15.39
CA SER A 77 -17.79 4.94 -14.47
C SER A 77 -16.43 5.51 -14.12
N GLY A 78 -15.98 6.55 -14.83
CA GLY A 78 -14.64 7.08 -14.67
C GLY A 78 -13.56 6.40 -15.52
N ALA A 79 -13.93 5.59 -16.53
CA ALA A 79 -12.96 4.87 -17.35
C ALA A 79 -11.98 5.81 -18.09
N TYR A 80 -12.47 6.88 -18.71
CA TYR A 80 -11.66 7.77 -19.56
C TYR A 80 -11.62 9.23 -19.12
N LYS A 81 -12.56 9.63 -18.28
CA LYS A 81 -12.74 11.00 -17.79
C LYS A 81 -13.23 10.95 -16.34
N PRO A 82 -13.09 12.03 -15.56
CA PRO A 82 -13.66 12.06 -14.22
C PRO A 82 -15.18 11.90 -14.24
N ILE A 83 -15.74 11.38 -13.14
CA ILE A 83 -17.19 11.21 -12.94
C ILE A 83 -17.84 12.58 -12.66
N SER A 84 -17.13 13.45 -11.95
CA SER A 84 -17.49 14.86 -11.72
C SER A 84 -16.22 15.70 -11.56
N ASP A 85 -16.37 17.02 -11.68
CA ASP A 85 -15.25 17.98 -11.53
C ASP A 85 -14.80 18.19 -10.07
N ASP A 86 -15.43 17.51 -9.11
CA ASP A 86 -15.04 17.58 -7.71
C ASP A 86 -13.92 16.58 -7.35
N ALA A 87 -13.35 16.72 -6.16
CA ALA A 87 -12.25 15.88 -5.69
C ALA A 87 -12.64 14.38 -5.56
N LYS A 88 -13.93 14.06 -5.37
CA LYS A 88 -14.42 12.66 -5.30
C LYS A 88 -14.65 12.08 -6.70
N GLY A 89 -15.08 12.89 -7.66
CA GLY A 89 -15.30 12.46 -9.05
C GLY A 89 -14.00 12.18 -9.82
N THR A 90 -12.87 12.66 -9.31
CA THR A 90 -11.54 12.52 -9.94
C THR A 90 -10.74 11.35 -9.39
N LEU A 91 -11.10 10.80 -8.22
CA LEU A 91 -10.52 9.58 -7.65
C LEU A 91 -11.58 8.46 -7.66
N VAL A 92 -11.42 7.51 -8.57
CA VAL A 92 -12.40 6.44 -8.78
C VAL A 92 -11.86 5.12 -8.25
N THR A 93 -12.55 4.54 -7.26
CA THR A 93 -12.22 3.19 -6.77
C THR A 93 -12.57 2.14 -7.83
N VAL A 94 -11.59 1.31 -8.13
CA VAL A 94 -11.68 0.24 -9.12
C VAL A 94 -11.84 -1.09 -8.37
N PRO A 95 -12.95 -1.83 -8.54
CA PRO A 95 -13.09 -3.17 -8.00
C PRO A 95 -12.01 -4.08 -8.57
N GLN A 96 -11.40 -4.88 -7.72
CA GLN A 96 -10.39 -5.87 -8.13
C GLN A 96 -11.12 -7.18 -8.45
N GLU A 97 -11.67 -7.28 -9.65
CA GLU A 97 -12.47 -8.42 -10.10
C GLU A 97 -12.05 -8.90 -11.49
N GLY A 98 -12.43 -10.13 -11.84
CA GLY A 98 -12.12 -10.72 -13.15
C GLY A 98 -10.61 -10.77 -13.44
N GLY A 99 -10.23 -10.45 -14.67
CA GLY A 99 -8.83 -10.45 -15.13
C GLY A 99 -7.92 -9.52 -14.32
N LEU A 100 -8.44 -8.35 -13.91
CA LEU A 100 -7.69 -7.39 -13.10
C LEU A 100 -7.20 -7.99 -11.78
N LEU A 101 -8.02 -8.79 -11.11
CA LEU A 101 -7.61 -9.42 -9.85
C LEU A 101 -6.45 -10.39 -10.06
N GLU A 102 -6.47 -11.17 -11.13
CA GLU A 102 -5.42 -12.13 -11.45
C GLU A 102 -4.12 -11.40 -11.83
N SER A 103 -4.18 -10.38 -12.69
CA SER A 103 -3.01 -9.57 -13.03
C SER A 103 -2.41 -8.87 -11.82
N LEU A 104 -3.23 -8.36 -10.89
CA LEU A 104 -2.74 -7.77 -9.65
C LEU A 104 -2.07 -8.81 -8.75
N ARG A 105 -2.61 -10.04 -8.66
CA ARG A 105 -2.00 -11.15 -7.92
C ARG A 105 -0.66 -11.56 -8.51
N GLU A 106 -0.53 -11.57 -9.83
CA GLU A 106 0.74 -11.87 -10.51
C GLU A 106 1.76 -10.74 -10.38
N ALA A 107 1.29 -9.49 -10.39
CA ALA A 107 2.15 -8.31 -10.27
C ALA A 107 2.67 -8.11 -8.84
N LEU A 108 1.87 -8.42 -7.82
CA LEU A 108 2.19 -8.10 -6.43
C LEU A 108 3.55 -8.66 -5.96
N PRO A 109 3.95 -9.92 -6.21
CA PRO A 109 5.28 -10.42 -5.84
C PRO A 109 6.43 -9.74 -6.60
N LYS A 110 6.19 -9.28 -7.83
CA LYS A 110 7.18 -8.54 -8.64
C LYS A 110 7.36 -7.12 -8.11
N ILE A 111 6.25 -6.51 -7.67
CA ILE A 111 6.27 -5.21 -7.01
C ILE A 111 6.98 -5.32 -5.67
N LEU A 112 6.62 -6.30 -4.85
CA LEU A 112 7.29 -6.63 -3.58
C LEU A 112 8.55 -7.45 -3.82
N ASN A 113 9.37 -7.05 -4.79
CA ASN A 113 10.65 -7.69 -5.02
C ASN A 113 11.61 -7.45 -3.85
N PRO A 114 12.73 -8.19 -3.76
CA PRO A 114 13.65 -8.12 -2.64
C PRO A 114 14.18 -6.71 -2.31
N ARG A 115 14.21 -5.78 -3.28
CA ARG A 115 14.63 -4.39 -3.00
C ARG A 115 13.56 -3.63 -2.21
N VAL A 116 12.28 -3.82 -2.54
CA VAL A 116 11.17 -3.25 -1.79
C VAL A 116 11.09 -3.89 -0.41
N GLU A 117 11.20 -5.22 -0.33
CA GLU A 117 11.18 -5.92 0.96
C GLU A 117 12.32 -5.46 1.87
N ALA A 118 13.53 -5.25 1.34
CA ALA A 118 14.66 -4.76 2.11
C ALA A 118 14.42 -3.35 2.70
N GLU A 119 13.88 -2.43 1.90
CA GLU A 119 13.54 -1.08 2.38
C GLU A 119 12.45 -1.11 3.45
N LEU A 120 11.41 -1.94 3.27
CA LEU A 120 10.34 -2.10 4.26
C LEU A 120 10.84 -2.77 5.55
N HIS A 121 11.67 -3.80 5.44
CA HIS A 121 12.30 -4.46 6.60
C HIS A 121 13.21 -3.50 7.38
N ALA A 122 14.03 -2.71 6.68
CA ALA A 122 14.88 -1.71 7.30
C ALA A 122 14.08 -0.57 7.95
N TYR A 123 12.94 -0.18 7.36
CA TYR A 123 12.06 0.85 7.89
C TYR A 123 11.27 0.38 9.12
N TYR A 124 10.62 -0.78 9.04
CA TYR A 124 9.75 -1.28 10.12
C TYR A 124 10.52 -1.95 11.25
N GLY A 125 11.72 -2.50 10.99
CA GLY A 125 12.44 -3.32 11.97
C GLY A 125 11.64 -4.57 12.35
N SER A 126 10.84 -5.12 11.43
CA SER A 126 10.04 -6.32 11.64
C SER A 126 9.68 -6.97 10.30
N TYR A 127 9.20 -8.21 10.35
CA TYR A 127 8.43 -8.77 9.24
C TYR A 127 7.17 -7.93 8.99
N PHE A 128 6.69 -7.93 7.75
CA PHE A 128 5.45 -7.26 7.37
C PHE A 128 4.52 -8.21 6.62
N ARG A 129 3.24 -7.84 6.56
CA ARG A 129 2.24 -8.52 5.73
C ARG A 129 1.45 -7.48 4.96
N VAL A 130 1.08 -7.80 3.72
CA VAL A 130 0.08 -7.03 3.00
C VAL A 130 -1.29 -7.43 3.53
N TYR A 131 -1.98 -6.49 4.19
CA TYR A 131 -3.31 -6.75 4.73
C TYR A 131 -4.41 -6.58 3.67
N SER A 132 -4.32 -5.52 2.88
CA SER A 132 -5.24 -5.23 1.79
C SER A 132 -4.52 -4.40 0.72
N GLY A 133 -5.06 -4.45 -0.49
CA GLY A 133 -4.70 -3.55 -1.59
C GLY A 133 -5.97 -2.87 -2.10
N ILE A 134 -5.86 -1.61 -2.49
CA ILE A 134 -6.96 -0.88 -3.12
C ILE A 134 -6.44 -0.29 -4.42
N THR A 135 -7.24 -0.39 -5.48
CA THR A 135 -6.93 0.16 -6.79
C THR A 135 -7.78 1.39 -7.05
N TYR A 136 -7.15 2.47 -7.49
CA TYR A 136 -7.84 3.70 -7.86
C TYR A 136 -7.40 4.14 -9.25
N ARG A 137 -8.32 4.75 -10.00
CA ARG A 137 -7.99 5.58 -11.17
C ARG A 137 -8.12 7.04 -10.76
N THR A 138 -7.05 7.80 -10.99
CA THR A 138 -7.03 9.24 -10.70
C THR A 138 -7.00 10.02 -12.01
N HIS A 139 -7.88 11.00 -12.15
CA HIS A 139 -7.93 11.91 -13.29
C HIS A 139 -7.34 13.28 -12.93
N ALA A 140 -6.72 13.93 -13.91
CA ALA A 140 -6.33 15.32 -13.76
C ALA A 140 -7.58 16.22 -13.68
N VAL A 141 -7.60 17.12 -12.70
CA VAL A 141 -8.61 18.18 -12.60
C VAL A 141 -8.28 19.32 -13.55
N THR A 142 -9.29 19.83 -14.26
CA THR A 142 -9.18 20.99 -15.18
C THR A 142 -9.06 22.32 -14.44
N HIS A 143 -9.57 22.38 -13.22
CA HIS A 143 -9.43 23.52 -12.31
C HIS A 143 -8.49 23.15 -11.16
N HIS A 144 -7.83 24.13 -10.55
CA HIS A 144 -6.98 23.92 -9.38
C HIS A 144 -7.80 23.36 -8.20
N ALA A 145 -8.09 22.06 -8.20
CA ALA A 145 -8.38 21.36 -6.98
C ALA A 145 -7.07 21.32 -6.21
N ASN A 146 -7.10 21.76 -4.95
CA ASN A 146 -5.99 21.53 -4.06
C ASN A 146 -5.71 20.02 -4.06
N SER A 147 -4.67 19.60 -4.78
CA SER A 147 -4.13 18.24 -4.67
C SER A 147 -3.91 17.98 -3.20
N PHE A 148 -4.34 16.81 -2.71
CA PHE A 148 -4.14 16.29 -1.35
C PHE A 148 -3.38 17.28 -0.45
N LEU A 149 -4.12 18.08 0.34
CA LEU A 149 -3.49 18.97 1.32
C LEU A 149 -2.47 18.15 2.12
N TRP A 150 -1.36 18.76 2.53
CA TRP A 150 -0.36 18.10 3.35
C TRP A 150 -1.02 17.40 4.54
N HIS A 151 -1.02 16.08 4.52
CA HIS A 151 -1.64 15.23 5.53
C HIS A 151 -0.77 13.99 5.75
N ARG A 152 -1.06 13.25 6.83
CA ARG A 152 -0.51 11.93 7.10
C ARG A 152 -1.67 10.96 7.02
N ASP A 153 -1.54 9.89 6.22
CA ASP A 153 -2.65 8.96 6.00
C ASP A 153 -3.09 8.28 7.30
N MET A 154 -2.12 7.79 8.10
CA MET A 154 -2.35 7.28 9.45
C MET A 154 -1.09 7.38 10.32
N ALA A 155 -1.28 7.39 11.64
CA ALA A 155 -0.24 7.17 12.63
C ALA A 155 -0.63 5.97 13.52
N PRO A 156 0.20 4.91 13.63
CA PRO A 156 1.46 4.68 12.91
C PRO A 156 1.25 4.39 11.42
N MET A 157 2.29 4.64 10.61
CA MET A 157 2.24 4.45 9.17
C MET A 157 2.08 2.96 8.84
N SER A 158 0.98 2.60 8.20
CA SER A 158 0.70 1.23 7.74
C SER A 158 0.25 1.18 6.27
N GLN A 159 0.45 2.28 5.53
CA GLN A 159 0.07 2.40 4.13
C GLN A 159 1.31 2.64 3.28
N VAL A 160 1.45 1.83 2.23
CA VAL A 160 2.46 1.97 1.18
C VAL A 160 1.70 2.27 -0.11
N HIS A 161 2.03 3.39 -0.75
CA HIS A 161 1.41 3.78 -2.01
C HIS A 161 2.27 3.31 -3.18
N LEU A 162 1.62 2.69 -4.16
CA LEU A 162 2.25 2.24 -5.39
C LEU A 162 1.60 3.00 -6.55
N MET A 163 2.40 3.79 -7.26
CA MET A 163 1.97 4.56 -8.43
C MET A 163 2.52 3.88 -9.69
N LEU A 164 1.62 3.56 -10.63
CA LEU A 164 1.92 2.86 -11.89
C LEU A 164 1.70 3.78 -13.10
#